data_AF-A0A1R1LRR9-F1
#
_entry.id   AF-A0A1R1LRR9-F1
#
_cell.length_a   1.000
_cell.length_b   1.000
_cell.length_c   1.000
_cell.angle_alpha   90.00
_cell.angle_beta   90.00
_cell.angle_gamma   90.00
#
_symmetry.space_group_name_H-M   'P 1'
#
loop_
_entity.id
_entity.type
_entity.pdbx_description
1 polymer ?
#
loop_
_entity_poly.entity_id
_entity_poly.type
_entity_poly.pdbx_seq_one_letter_code
_entity_poly.pdbx_strand_id
1 'polypeptide(L)' 'MTTPEERIIELETRQAFQDDTIEDLSNTIAKQQRQIDDLTQMVKIINKQMKTLPQDMSADSADEPPPPHY' A
#
# COMPACT_ATOMS: atom_id res chain seq x y z
N MET A 1 -18.12 -35.98 33.99
CA MET A 1 -18.46 -35.87 32.57
C MET A 1 -19.08 -34.51 32.39
N THR A 2 -18.62 -33.71 31.43
CA THR A 2 -19.24 -32.40 31.15
C THR A 2 -20.65 -32.62 30.61
N THR A 3 -21.61 -31.86 31.09
CA THR A 3 -22.98 -31.98 30.60
C THR A 3 -23.07 -31.37 29.20
N PRO A 4 -24.05 -31.78 28.38
CA PRO A 4 -24.29 -31.15 27.08
C PRO A 4 -24.42 -29.62 27.17
N GLU A 5 -25.03 -29.10 28.24
CA GLU A 5 -25.21 -27.67 28.48
C GLU A 5 -23.87 -26.95 28.74
N GLU A 6 -22.99 -27.54 29.55
CA GLU A 6 -21.65 -27.01 29.80
C GLU A 6 -20.83 -26.91 28.50
N ARG A 7 -20.97 -27.91 27.62
CA ARG A 7 -20.28 -27.92 26.32
C ARG A 7 -20.84 -26.86 25.36
N ILE A 8 -22.14 -26.60 25.38
CA ILE A 8 -22.75 -25.52 24.58
C ILE A 8 -22.21 -24.16 25.03
N ILE A 9 -22.19 -23.90 26.35
CA ILE A 9 -21.68 -22.64 26.91
C ILE A 9 -20.20 -22.42 26.53
N GLU A 10 -19.38 -23.47 26.58
CA GLU A 10 -17.98 -23.39 26.17
C GLU A 10 -17.85 -23.03 24.67
N LEU A 11 -18.67 -23.64 23.81
CA LEU A 11 -18.67 -23.37 22.38
C LEU A 11 -19.14 -21.95 22.06
N GLU A 12 -20.20 -21.47 22.71
CA GLU A 12 -20.70 -20.10 22.53
C GLU A 12 -19.66 -19.07 23.00
N THR A 13 -19.00 -19.33 24.12
CA THR A 13 -17.91 -18.48 24.61
C THR A 13 -16.76 -18.43 23.60
N ARG A 14 -16.33 -19.59 23.10
CA ARG A 14 -15.27 -19.67 22.09
C ARG A 14 -15.69 -19.01 20.77
N GLN A 15 -16.97 -19.10 20.41
CA GLN A 15 -17.50 -18.47 19.21
C GLN A 15 -17.46 -16.95 19.33
N ALA A 16 -17.90 -16.36 20.44
CA ALA A 16 -17.83 -14.92 20.68
C ALA A 16 -16.38 -14.40 20.56
N PHE A 17 -15.41 -15.09 21.16
CA PHE A 17 -13.99 -14.71 21.01
C PHE A 17 -13.48 -14.80 19.57
N GLN A 18 -13.96 -15.78 18.80
CA GLN A 18 -13.60 -15.91 17.38
C GLN A 18 -14.22 -14.78 16.56
N ASP A 19 -15.48 -14.41 16.82
CA ASP A 19 -16.15 -13.31 16.13
C ASP A 19 -15.41 -11.99 16.38
N ASP A 20 -15.04 -11.70 17.63
CA ASP A 20 -14.22 -10.52 17.99
C ASP A 20 -12.86 -10.53 17.25
N THR A 21 -12.20 -11.70 17.22
CA THR A 21 -10.91 -11.87 16.53
C THR A 21 -11.05 -11.61 15.02
N ILE A 22 -12.13 -12.09 14.41
CA ILE A 22 -12.41 -11.89 12.97
C ILE A 22 -12.64 -10.41 12.68
N GLU A 23 -13.37 -9.70 13.54
CA GLU A 23 -13.58 -8.27 13.39
C GLU A 23 -12.26 -7.48 13.46
N ASP A 24 -11.42 -7.80 14.45
CA ASP A 24 -10.10 -7.16 14.59
C ASP A 24 -9.17 -7.42 13.40
N LEU A 25 -9.17 -8.66 12.88
CA LEU A 25 -8.42 -9.02 11.69
C LEU A 25 -8.95 -8.26 10.46
N SER A 26 -10.27 -8.20 10.27
CA SER A 26 -10.91 -7.47 9.18
C SER A 26 -10.52 -5.98 9.20
N ASN A 27 -10.59 -5.36 10.38
CA ASN A 27 -10.18 -3.97 10.59
C ASN A 27 -8.69 -3.75 10.28
N THR A 28 -7.83 -4.70 10.65
CA THR A 28 -6.40 -4.65 10.36
C THR A 28 -6.13 -4.75 8.85
N ILE A 29 -6.78 -5.70 8.17
CA ILE A 29 -6.67 -5.88 6.71
C ILE A 29 -7.14 -4.62 5.99
N ALA A 30 -8.26 -4.02 6.40
CA ALA A 30 -8.75 -2.78 5.80
C ALA A 30 -7.75 -1.62 5.93
N LYS A 31 -7.08 -1.50 7.08
CA LYS A 31 -6.01 -0.49 7.29
C LYS A 31 -4.81 -0.76 6.40
N GLN A 32 -4.38 -2.02 6.30
CA GLN A 32 -3.27 -2.43 5.45
C GLN A 32 -3.56 -2.18 3.96
N GLN A 33 -4.79 -2.44 3.51
CA GLN A 33 -5.19 -2.18 2.13
C GLN A 33 -5.07 -0.69 1.79
N ARG A 34 -5.51 0.21 2.67
CA ARG A 34 -5.35 1.66 2.48
C ARG A 34 -3.88 2.06 2.36
N GLN A 35 -3.02 1.51 3.22
CA GLN A 35 -1.57 1.76 3.15
C GLN A 35 -0.97 1.29 1.81
N ILE A 36 -1.39 0.12 1.31
CA ILE A 36 -0.97 -0.40 0.02
C ILE A 36 -1.44 0.50 -1.12
N ASP A 37 -2.67 0.99 -1.06
CA ASP A 37 -3.21 1.90 -2.08
C ASP A 37 -2.41 3.21 -2.12
N ASP A 38 -2.10 3.79 -0.96
CA ASP A 38 -1.28 5.00 -0.83
C ASP A 38 0.14 4.80 -1.41
N LEU A 39 0.79 3.68 -1.04
CA LEU A 39 2.11 3.32 -1.56
C LEU A 39 2.07 3.10 -3.08
N THR A 40 1.03 2.44 -3.58
CA THR A 40 0.83 2.19 -5.01
C THR A 40 0.68 3.51 -5.78
N GLN A 41 -0.06 4.47 -5.21
CA GLN A 41 -0.18 5.81 -5.79
C GLN A 41 1.16 6.54 -5.82
N MET A 42 1.94 6.47 -4.73
CA MET A 42 3.26 7.10 -4.67
C MET A 42 4.21 6.53 -5.74
N VAL A 43 4.24 5.20 -5.89
CA VAL A 43 5.06 4.53 -6.91
C VAL A 43 4.64 4.97 -8.33
N LYS A 44 3.34 5.12 -8.60
CA LYS A 44 2.85 5.62 -9.89
C LYS A 44 3.33 7.05 -10.17
N ILE A 45 3.30 7.92 -9.16
CA ILE A 45 3.77 9.31 -9.27
C ILE A 45 5.28 9.33 -9.58
N ILE A 46 6.08 8.56 -8.84
CA ILE A 46 7.53 8.47 -9.06
C ILE A 46 7.82 7.93 -10.47
N ASN A 47 7.11 6.87 -10.92
CA ASN A 47 7.27 6.33 -12.27
C ASN A 47 6.96 7.38 -13.35
N LYS A 48 5.90 8.17 -13.17
CA LYS A 48 5.56 9.26 -14.08
C LYS A 48 6.66 10.33 -14.10
N GLN A 49 7.16 10.74 -12.93
CA GLN A 49 8.25 11.71 -12.83
C GLN A 49 9.50 11.20 -13.56
N MET A 50 9.91 9.95 -13.34
CA MET A 50 11.08 9.35 -14.01
C MET A 50 10.95 9.35 -15.53
N LYS A 51 9.75 9.11 -16.08
CA LYS A 51 9.51 9.17 -17.53
C LYS A 51 9.52 10.59 -18.09
N THR A 52 9.29 11.59 -17.26
CA THR A 52 9.33 13.00 -17.65
C THR A 52 10.69 13.66 -17.46
N LEU A 53 11.68 12.97 -16.86
CA LEU A 53 13.06 13.44 -16.91
C LEU A 53 13.52 13.43 -18.37
N PRO A 54 13.95 14.57 -18.93
CA PRO A 54 14.52 14.61 -20.27
C PRO A 54 15.76 13.69 -20.34
N GLN A 55 15.93 12.98 -21.46
CA GLN A 55 17.20 12.29 -21.77
C GLN A 55 18.35 13.26 -22.11
N ASP A 56 18.14 14.57 -21.94
CA ASP A 56 19.03 15.64 -22.40
C ASP A 56 20.13 15.97 -21.39
N MET A 57 20.83 14.95 -20.90
CA MET A 57 22.10 15.13 -20.19
C MET A 57 23.28 14.48 -20.92
N SER A 58 23.10 14.06 -22.19
CA SER A 58 24.18 13.36 -22.91
C SER A 58 24.32 13.67 -24.40
N ALA A 59 23.62 14.65 -24.98
CA ALA A 59 23.67 14.82 -26.44
C ALA A 59 23.79 16.23 -27.04
N ASP A 60 23.72 17.36 -26.30
CA ASP A 60 23.65 18.67 -26.99
C ASP A 60 24.49 19.83 -26.43
N SER A 61 25.36 19.61 -25.43
CA SER A 61 26.21 20.69 -24.90
C SER A 61 27.55 20.86 -25.63
N ALA A 62 27.78 20.16 -26.74
CA ALA A 62 29.07 20.12 -27.42
C ALA A 62 29.13 20.88 -28.77
N ASP A 63 28.00 21.36 -29.32
CA ASP A 63 27.98 21.82 -30.72
C ASP A 63 27.17 23.10 -31.02
N GLU A 64 26.85 23.93 -30.03
CA GLU A 64 26.32 25.28 -30.30
C GLU A 64 27.43 26.35 -30.18
N PRO A 65 27.90 26.94 -31.30
CA PRO A 65 28.82 28.06 -31.24
C PRO A 65 28.15 29.27 -30.57
N PRO A 66 28.89 30.08 -29.79
CA PRO A 66 28.33 31.17 -29.00
C PRO A 66 27.59 32.19 -29.89
N PRO A 67 26.47 32.77 -29.40
CA PRO A 67 25.64 33.67 -30.20
C PRO A 67 26.42 34.93 -30.60
N PRO A 68 26.24 35.43 -31.85
CA PRO A 68 26.90 36.64 -32.29
C PRO A 68 26.34 37.85 -31.53
N HIS A 69 27.21 38.53 -30.77
CA HIS A 69 26.89 39.82 -30.19
C HIS A 69 26.97 40.90 -31.29
N TYR A 70 25.83 41.52 -31.63
CA TYR A 70 25.72 42.75 -32.41
C TYR A 70 25.47 43.94 -31.49
#